data_AF-A0A7Z9LZS4-F1
#
_entry.id   AF-A0A7Z9LZS4-F1
#
_cell.length_a   1.000
_cell.length_b   1.000
_cell.length_c   1.000
_cell.angle_alpha   90.00
_cell.angle_beta   90.00
_cell.angle_gamma   90.00
#
_symmetry.space_group_name_H-M   'P 1'
#
loop_
_entity.id
_entity.type
_entity.pdbx_description
1 polymer ?
#
loop_
_entity_poly.entity_id
_entity_poly.type
_entity_poly.pdbx_seq_one_letter_code
_entity_poly.pdbx_strand_id
1 'polypeptide(L)'
;MGTSGSHRRKHRQQSHNESHAQGTITPILEGHPLVPTGTAEWVDTDEKFLELCDSLKNSGIFAYDTEFIGEDSYYAFTCLIQVATTQRVALIDPFKIKDLSPLYALIADPTITTLLHSGSQDLEPVARLFGKAPAGIFDTQLAAGLVGFPWPISLTKLIESILHHDVGGHFTFSQWDARPLSERQRF
;
A
#
# COMPACT_ATOMS: atom_id res chain seq x y z
N MET A 1 0.76 -18.40 34.13
CA MET A 1 2.02 -17.63 34.07
C MET A 1 1.91 -16.68 32.90
N GLY A 2 1.77 -15.38 33.18
CA GLY A 2 1.39 -14.37 32.19
C GLY A 2 2.49 -14.09 31.19
N THR A 3 2.17 -14.16 29.90
CA THR A 3 3.03 -13.67 28.83
C THR A 3 3.06 -12.15 28.91
N SER A 4 4.08 -11.60 29.56
CA SER A 4 4.39 -10.17 29.46
C SER A 4 4.67 -9.87 27.99
N GLY A 5 3.69 -9.29 27.29
CA GLY A 5 3.86 -8.89 25.90
C GLY A 5 5.06 -7.95 25.78
N SER A 6 5.93 -8.24 24.80
CA SER A 6 7.09 -7.41 24.43
C SER A 6 6.73 -5.92 24.45
N HIS A 7 7.64 -5.07 24.92
CA HIS A 7 7.46 -3.61 24.92
C HIS A 7 6.99 -3.08 23.56
N ARG A 8 7.48 -3.67 22.46
CA ARG A 8 7.06 -3.33 21.08
C ARG A 8 5.60 -3.71 20.80
N ARG A 9 5.14 -4.87 21.27
CA ARG A 9 3.74 -5.31 21.12
C ARG A 9 2.77 -4.41 21.91
N LYS A 10 3.16 -3.95 23.10
CA LYS A 10 2.39 -2.98 23.89
C LYS A 10 2.35 -1.61 23.22
N HIS A 11 3.48 -1.15 22.67
CA HIS A 11 3.56 0.09 21.88
C HIS A 11 2.69 0.01 20.62
N ARG A 12 2.67 -1.13 19.92
CA ARG A 12 1.78 -1.38 18.77
C ARG A 12 0.31 -1.36 19.16
N GLN A 13 -0.07 -2.01 20.27
CA GLN A 13 -1.45 -1.95 20.75
C GLN A 13 -1.88 -0.51 21.07
N GLN A 14 -0.97 0.27 21.67
CA GLN A 14 -1.22 1.67 21.99
C GLN A 14 -1.33 2.54 20.72
N SER A 15 -0.41 2.36 19.77
CA SER A 15 -0.41 3.10 18.51
C SER A 15 -1.56 2.71 17.57
N HIS A 16 -1.98 1.44 17.58
CA HIS A 16 -3.20 0.97 16.93
C HIS A 16 -4.43 1.69 17.52
N ASN A 17 -4.54 1.74 18.85
CA ASN A 17 -5.64 2.45 19.51
C ASN A 17 -5.62 3.97 19.21
N GLU A 18 -4.44 4.59 19.14
CA GLU A 18 -4.25 6.02 18.81
C GLU A 18 -4.59 6.32 17.34
N SER A 19 -4.18 5.44 16.41
CA SER A 19 -4.52 5.54 14.98
C SER A 19 -6.04 5.43 14.75
N HIS A 20 -6.74 4.63 15.56
CA HIS A 20 -8.21 4.57 15.55
C HIS A 20 -8.89 5.71 16.33
N ALA A 21 -8.16 6.57 17.05
CA ALA A 21 -8.74 7.65 17.84
C ALA A 21 -8.70 9.03 17.15
N GLN A 22 -7.90 9.22 16.11
CA GLN A 22 -7.67 10.53 15.49
C GLN A 22 -7.75 10.52 13.96
N GLY A 23 -8.50 11.48 13.42
CA GLY A 23 -8.53 11.82 11.99
C GLY A 23 -9.94 11.85 11.42
N THR A 24 -10.36 13.02 10.97
CA THR A 24 -11.39 13.11 9.92
C THR A 24 -10.69 12.67 8.64
N ILE A 25 -11.14 11.57 8.03
CA ILE A 25 -10.69 11.22 6.67
C ILE A 25 -11.29 12.30 5.77
N THR A 26 -10.45 13.20 5.26
CA THR A 26 -10.88 14.15 4.24
C THR A 26 -11.28 13.36 3.00
N PRO A 27 -12.45 13.66 2.38
CA PRO A 27 -12.94 12.88 1.26
C PRO A 27 -11.98 12.90 0.08
N ILE A 28 -12.11 11.87 -0.76
CA ILE A 28 -11.46 11.71 -2.06
C ILE A 28 -11.42 13.06 -2.81
N LEU A 29 -10.33 13.35 -3.52
CA LEU A 29 -10.26 14.44 -4.50
C LEU A 29 -11.37 14.26 -5.56
N GLU A 30 -12.55 14.80 -5.27
CA GLU A 30 -13.74 14.61 -6.11
C GLU A 30 -13.55 15.25 -7.48
N GLY A 31 -13.95 14.52 -8.52
CA GLY A 31 -13.93 15.01 -9.90
C GLY A 31 -12.55 15.07 -10.57
N HIS A 32 -11.47 14.66 -9.90
CA HIS A 32 -10.17 14.57 -10.55
C HIS A 32 -10.14 13.35 -11.52
N PRO A 33 -9.81 13.53 -12.81
CA PRO A 33 -9.96 12.46 -13.82
C PRO A 33 -9.04 11.26 -13.61
N LEU A 34 -7.98 11.42 -12.80
CA LEU A 34 -7.06 10.34 -12.43
C LEU A 34 -7.37 9.69 -11.08
N VAL A 35 -8.40 10.17 -10.36
CA VAL A 35 -8.80 9.61 -9.07
C VAL A 35 -10.07 8.78 -9.27
N PRO A 36 -10.03 7.46 -9.05
CA PRO A 36 -11.21 6.62 -9.21
C PRO A 36 -12.29 7.01 -8.19
N THR A 37 -13.55 7.03 -8.62
CA THR A 37 -14.70 7.41 -7.78
C THR A 37 -15.41 6.22 -7.14
N GLY A 38 -14.98 4.99 -7.46
CA GLY A 38 -15.53 3.76 -6.90
C GLY A 38 -15.01 3.46 -5.49
N THR A 39 -15.73 2.64 -4.74
CA THR A 39 -15.24 2.09 -3.47
C THR A 39 -14.11 1.09 -3.72
N ALA A 40 -13.17 1.00 -2.78
CA ALA A 40 -12.11 0.00 -2.82
C ALA A 40 -12.70 -1.43 -2.83
N GLU A 41 -12.23 -2.26 -3.75
CA GLU A 41 -12.65 -3.65 -3.87
C GLU A 41 -11.79 -4.56 -2.98
N TRP A 42 -12.44 -5.46 -2.25
CA TRP A 42 -11.74 -6.46 -1.44
C TRP A 42 -11.46 -7.74 -2.24
N VAL A 43 -10.18 -8.06 -2.38
CA VAL A 43 -9.67 -9.20 -3.16
C VAL A 43 -9.10 -10.26 -2.23
N ASP A 44 -9.89 -11.33 -2.04
CA ASP A 44 -9.66 -12.41 -1.08
C ASP A 44 -9.85 -13.81 -1.69
N THR A 45 -9.93 -13.90 -3.02
CA THR A 45 -9.96 -15.17 -3.75
C THR A 45 -8.98 -15.13 -4.92
N ASP A 46 -8.46 -16.30 -5.31
CA ASP A 46 -7.53 -16.41 -6.43
C ASP A 46 -8.17 -15.92 -7.74
N GLU A 47 -9.47 -16.14 -7.94
CA GLU A 47 -10.18 -15.73 -9.16
C GLU A 47 -10.23 -14.20 -9.29
N LYS A 48 -10.60 -13.49 -8.22
CA LYS A 48 -10.60 -12.02 -8.19
C LYS A 48 -9.18 -11.47 -8.38
N PHE A 49 -8.19 -12.13 -7.77
CA PHE A 49 -6.80 -11.70 -7.86
C PHE A 49 -6.24 -11.81 -9.28
N LEU A 50 -6.53 -12.91 -9.99
CA LEU A 50 -6.10 -13.08 -11.36
C LEU A 50 -6.81 -12.10 -12.31
N GLU A 51 -8.11 -11.88 -12.14
CA GLU A 51 -8.86 -10.85 -12.88
C GLU A 51 -8.26 -9.46 -12.67
N LEU A 52 -7.95 -9.11 -11.41
CA LEU A 52 -7.30 -7.86 -11.08
C LEU A 52 -5.94 -7.73 -11.78
N CYS A 53 -5.10 -8.77 -11.75
CA CYS A 53 -3.79 -8.75 -12.42
C CYS A 53 -3.92 -8.50 -13.93
N ASP A 54 -4.90 -9.13 -14.60
CA ASP A 54 -5.17 -8.89 -16.02
C ASP A 54 -5.63 -7.44 -16.25
N SER A 55 -6.48 -6.89 -15.38
CA SER A 55 -6.91 -5.49 -15.43
C SER A 55 -5.73 -4.52 -15.26
N LEU A 56 -4.82 -4.78 -14.32
CA LEU A 56 -3.63 -3.95 -14.09
C LEU A 56 -2.68 -3.99 -15.30
N LYS A 57 -2.48 -5.19 -15.87
CA LYS A 57 -1.68 -5.37 -17.08
C LYS A 57 -2.23 -4.57 -18.25
N ASN A 58 -3.55 -4.60 -18.45
CA ASN A 58 -4.22 -3.85 -19.52
C ASN A 58 -4.16 -2.33 -19.31
N SER A 59 -4.10 -1.86 -18.06
CA SER A 59 -3.89 -0.44 -17.74
C SER A 59 -2.49 0.04 -18.12
N GLY A 60 -1.47 -0.84 -18.04
CA GLY A 60 -0.07 -0.52 -18.31
C GLY A 60 0.58 0.39 -17.25
N ILE A 61 -0.21 0.96 -16.34
CA ILE A 61 0.23 1.75 -15.19
C ILE A 61 -0.70 1.51 -14.01
N PHE A 62 -0.13 1.39 -12.81
CA PHE A 62 -0.88 1.27 -11.56
C PHE A 62 -0.07 1.77 -10.35
N ALA A 63 -0.76 2.27 -9.33
CA ALA A 63 -0.18 2.57 -8.03
C ALA A 63 -0.10 1.30 -7.17
N TYR A 64 0.93 1.20 -6.34
CA TYR A 64 1.22 0.06 -5.47
C TYR A 64 1.70 0.56 -4.11
N ASP A 65 1.13 0.01 -3.04
CA ASP A 65 1.49 0.28 -1.65
C ASP A 65 1.26 -0.99 -0.83
N THR A 66 1.97 -1.16 0.28
CA THR A 66 1.79 -2.32 1.16
C THR A 66 1.80 -1.96 2.63
N GLU A 67 0.97 -2.67 3.38
CA GLU A 67 1.07 -2.70 4.84
C GLU A 67 1.80 -3.96 5.25
N PHE A 68 2.80 -3.86 6.11
CA PHE A 68 3.61 -5.00 6.55
C PHE A 68 3.97 -4.92 8.02
N ILE A 69 4.35 -6.07 8.59
CA ILE A 69 4.92 -6.16 9.93
C ILE A 69 6.34 -6.69 9.81
N GLY A 70 7.31 -5.85 10.13
CA GLY A 70 8.74 -6.23 10.24
C GLY A 70 9.17 -6.61 11.64
N GLU A 71 8.29 -6.46 12.63
CA GLU A 71 8.59 -6.78 14.02
C GLU A 71 8.65 -8.30 14.20
N ASP A 72 9.66 -8.80 14.91
CA ASP A 72 9.84 -10.21 15.26
C ASP A 72 10.13 -11.17 14.08
N SER A 73 10.41 -10.65 12.89
CA SER A 73 10.80 -11.43 11.70
C SER A 73 12.04 -10.84 11.01
N TYR A 74 12.83 -11.68 10.34
CA TYR A 74 14.00 -11.21 9.57
C TYR A 74 13.56 -10.50 8.28
N TYR A 75 12.48 -10.96 7.66
CA TYR A 75 11.83 -10.32 6.52
C TYR A 75 10.45 -9.83 6.93
N ALA A 76 10.13 -8.59 6.55
CA ALA A 76 8.81 -8.05 6.78
C ALA A 76 7.74 -8.90 6.10
N PHE A 77 6.63 -9.08 6.80
CA PHE A 77 5.51 -9.86 6.33
C PHE A 77 4.42 -8.92 5.82
N THR A 78 4.14 -8.97 4.52
CA THR A 78 3.09 -8.18 3.87
C THR A 78 1.72 -8.65 4.35
N CYS A 79 0.96 -7.72 4.93
CA CYS A 79 -0.33 -7.92 5.56
C CYS A 79 -1.49 -7.38 4.73
N LEU A 80 -1.25 -6.37 3.89
CA LEU A 80 -2.20 -5.84 2.92
C LEU A 80 -1.41 -5.36 1.71
N ILE A 81 -1.99 -5.50 0.52
CA ILE A 81 -1.47 -4.90 -0.70
C ILE A 81 -2.56 -4.01 -1.28
N GLN A 82 -2.24 -2.76 -1.55
CA GLN A 82 -3.13 -1.79 -2.16
C GLN A 82 -2.67 -1.53 -3.59
N VAL A 83 -3.61 -1.60 -4.54
CA VAL A 83 -3.36 -1.22 -5.93
C VAL A 83 -4.43 -0.29 -6.43
N ALA A 84 -4.06 0.65 -7.29
CA ALA A 84 -5.01 1.55 -7.91
C ALA A 84 -4.67 1.86 -9.37
N THR A 85 -5.72 2.01 -10.16
CA THR A 85 -5.68 2.60 -11.51
C THR A 85 -6.63 3.80 -11.52
N THR A 86 -6.71 4.50 -12.64
CA THR A 86 -7.71 5.57 -12.81
C THR A 86 -9.16 5.05 -12.79
N GLN A 87 -9.37 3.74 -12.91
CA GLN A 87 -10.70 3.12 -12.99
C GLN A 87 -11.13 2.45 -11.68
N ARG A 88 -10.20 1.87 -10.91
CA ARG A 88 -10.53 1.11 -9.70
C ARG A 88 -9.41 1.12 -8.67
N VAL A 89 -9.81 0.91 -7.41
CA VAL A 89 -8.92 0.65 -6.26
C VAL A 89 -9.21 -0.75 -5.75
N ALA A 90 -8.17 -1.52 -5.42
CA ALA A 90 -8.31 -2.85 -4.84
C ALA A 90 -7.38 -3.03 -3.63
N LEU A 91 -7.90 -3.73 -2.63
CA LEU A 91 -7.22 -4.15 -1.41
C LEU A 91 -7.14 -5.67 -1.42
N ILE A 92 -5.92 -6.19 -1.54
CA ILE A 92 -5.64 -7.61 -1.66
C ILE A 92 -5.27 -8.15 -0.29
N ASP A 93 -5.94 -9.21 0.18
CA ASP A 93 -5.55 -9.97 1.36
C ASP A 93 -4.50 -11.04 0.98
N PRO A 94 -3.20 -10.79 1.20
CA PRO A 94 -2.16 -11.73 0.78
C PRO A 94 -2.25 -13.09 1.49
N PHE A 95 -3.00 -13.20 2.60
CA PHE A 95 -3.16 -14.48 3.32
C PHE A 95 -4.19 -15.41 2.67
N LYS A 96 -5.00 -14.86 1.77
CA LYS A 96 -6.04 -15.61 1.04
C LYS A 96 -5.63 -15.99 -0.37
N ILE A 97 -4.59 -15.35 -0.90
CA ILE A 97 -4.07 -15.60 -2.24
C ILE A 97 -2.98 -16.67 -2.17
N LYS A 98 -3.10 -17.72 -2.99
CA LYS A 98 -2.14 -18.83 -2.95
C LYS A 98 -0.78 -18.48 -3.55
N ASP A 99 -0.79 -17.64 -4.59
CA ASP A 99 0.41 -17.26 -5.33
C ASP A 99 0.32 -15.80 -5.76
N LEU A 100 1.20 -14.95 -5.22
CA LEU A 100 1.31 -13.54 -5.57
C LEU A 100 2.21 -13.28 -6.79
N SER A 101 2.85 -14.32 -7.34
CA SER A 101 3.73 -14.21 -8.50
C SER A 101 3.11 -13.48 -9.70
N PRO A 102 1.80 -13.62 -10.02
CA PRO A 102 1.18 -12.83 -11.09
C PRO A 102 1.34 -11.32 -10.90
N LEU A 103 1.14 -10.80 -9.69
CA LEU A 103 1.32 -9.38 -9.39
C LEU A 103 2.80 -8.98 -9.43
N TYR A 104 3.68 -9.78 -8.83
CA TYR A 104 5.12 -9.52 -8.84
C TYR A 104 5.71 -9.56 -10.25
N ALA A 105 5.15 -10.37 -11.15
CA ALA A 105 5.52 -10.38 -12.55
C ALA A 105 5.19 -9.05 -13.25
N LEU A 106 4.09 -8.39 -12.89
CA LEU A 106 3.76 -7.06 -13.41
C LEU A 106 4.74 -6.00 -12.90
N ILE A 107 5.10 -6.04 -11.62
CA ILE A 107 6.07 -5.11 -11.01
C ILE A 107 7.50 -5.32 -11.55
N ALA A 108 7.80 -6.51 -12.06
CA ALA A 108 9.07 -6.83 -12.71
C ALA A 108 9.04 -6.66 -14.25
N ASP A 109 7.93 -6.18 -14.82
CA ASP A 109 7.78 -5.97 -16.27
C ASP A 109 8.16 -4.52 -16.64
N PRO A 110 9.23 -4.29 -17.41
CA PRO A 110 9.65 -2.93 -17.78
C PRO A 110 8.66 -2.21 -18.71
N THR A 111 7.67 -2.91 -19.27
CA THR A 111 6.61 -2.31 -20.11
C THR A 111 5.44 -1.77 -19.30
N ILE A 112 5.37 -2.10 -18.00
CA ILE A 112 4.33 -1.67 -17.08
C ILE A 112 4.94 -0.67 -16.10
N THR A 113 4.25 0.43 -15.84
CA THR A 113 4.70 1.43 -14.85
C THR A 113 4.06 1.16 -13.49
N THR A 114 4.87 0.84 -12.49
CA THR A 114 4.41 0.75 -11.09
C THR A 114 4.75 2.04 -10.37
N LEU A 115 3.72 2.79 -9.99
CA LEU A 115 3.82 4.03 -9.21
C LEU A 115 3.84 3.69 -7.72
N LEU A 116 4.74 4.31 -6.97
CA LEU A 116 4.85 4.17 -5.51
C LEU A 116 5.40 5.45 -4.87
N HIS A 117 5.40 5.52 -3.55
CA HIS A 117 5.97 6.64 -2.80
C HIS A 117 6.87 6.10 -1.69
N SER A 118 8.18 6.34 -1.77
CA SER A 118 9.14 5.81 -0.80
C SER A 118 9.12 4.27 -0.68
N GLY A 119 8.80 3.57 -1.77
CA GLY A 119 8.39 2.16 -1.70
C GLY A 119 9.53 1.14 -1.83
N SER A 120 10.75 1.52 -1.42
CA SER A 120 11.90 0.61 -1.45
C SER A 120 11.67 -0.67 -0.65
N GLN A 121 10.88 -0.58 0.44
CA GLN A 121 10.55 -1.73 1.27
C GLN A 121 9.43 -2.58 0.66
N ASP A 122 8.43 -1.94 0.05
CA ASP A 122 7.32 -2.59 -0.66
C ASP A 122 7.80 -3.46 -1.82
N LEU A 123 8.93 -3.10 -2.43
CA LEU A 123 9.54 -3.82 -3.53
C LEU A 123 10.43 -5.01 -3.12
N GLU A 124 10.81 -5.10 -1.84
CA GLU A 124 11.67 -6.19 -1.34
C GLU A 124 11.11 -7.59 -1.63
N PRO A 125 9.80 -7.86 -1.42
CA PRO A 125 9.23 -9.18 -1.70
C PRO A 125 9.33 -9.57 -3.18
N VAL A 126 9.36 -8.63 -4.12
CA VAL A 126 9.48 -8.92 -5.56
C VAL A 126 10.84 -9.58 -5.84
N ALA A 127 11.92 -8.97 -5.37
CA ALA A 127 13.25 -9.54 -5.57
C ALA A 127 13.44 -10.86 -4.82
N ARG A 128 12.93 -10.95 -3.59
CA ARG A 128 13.15 -12.12 -2.72
C ARG A 128 12.26 -13.32 -3.04
N LEU A 129 10.96 -13.10 -3.25
CA LEU A 129 9.99 -14.18 -3.43
C LEU A 129 9.83 -14.57 -4.90
N PHE A 130 9.84 -13.59 -5.81
CA PHE A 130 9.67 -13.84 -7.25
C PHE A 130 11.02 -14.04 -7.97
N GLY A 131 12.13 -13.56 -7.39
CA GLY A 131 13.48 -13.79 -7.93
C GLY A 131 13.87 -12.88 -9.09
N LYS A 132 13.11 -11.82 -9.35
CA LYS A 132 13.44 -10.79 -10.35
C LYS A 132 13.45 -9.42 -9.71
N ALA A 133 14.32 -8.54 -10.20
CA ALA A 133 14.27 -7.15 -9.79
C ALA A 133 12.98 -6.49 -10.31
N PRO A 134 12.38 -5.57 -9.53
CA PRO A 134 11.37 -4.66 -10.05
C PRO A 134 11.87 -3.91 -11.28
N ALA A 135 10.98 -3.67 -12.24
CA ALA A 135 11.26 -2.94 -13.47
C ALA A 135 10.08 -2.00 -13.76
N GLY A 136 10.32 -0.85 -14.40
CA GLY A 136 9.24 0.12 -14.66
C GLY A 136 8.77 0.87 -13.41
N ILE A 137 9.64 1.03 -12.40
CA ILE A 137 9.30 1.72 -11.16
C ILE A 137 9.36 3.24 -11.34
N PHE A 138 8.32 3.93 -10.87
CA PHE A 138 8.31 5.37 -10.68
C PHE A 138 8.01 5.69 -9.21
N ASP A 139 9.04 6.10 -8.47
CA ASP A 139 8.90 6.54 -7.08
C ASP A 139 8.66 8.05 -7.02
N THR A 140 7.48 8.45 -6.56
CA THR A 140 7.06 9.84 -6.47
C THR A 140 7.87 10.65 -5.44
N GLN A 141 8.43 10.02 -4.40
CA GLN A 141 9.29 10.72 -3.45
C GLN A 141 10.61 11.11 -4.13
N LEU A 142 11.22 10.16 -4.87
CA LEU A 142 12.46 10.41 -5.62
C LEU A 142 12.23 11.48 -6.68
N ALA A 143 11.14 11.36 -7.45
CA ALA A 143 10.76 12.36 -8.44
C ALA A 143 10.57 13.75 -7.81
N ALA A 144 9.89 13.83 -6.65
CA ALA A 144 9.68 15.08 -5.94
C ALA A 144 11.01 15.74 -5.51
N GLY A 145 11.95 14.95 -4.95
CA GLY A 145 13.28 15.46 -4.60
C GLY A 145 14.05 16.01 -5.81
N LEU A 146 13.96 15.33 -6.95
CA LEU A 146 14.62 15.75 -8.20
C LEU A 146 14.04 17.04 -8.79
N VAL A 147 12.76 17.32 -8.59
CA VAL A 147 12.10 18.55 -9.07
C VAL A 147 12.07 19.68 -8.02
N GLY A 148 12.80 19.52 -6.91
CA GLY A 148 13.06 20.59 -5.94
C GLY A 148 12.16 20.62 -4.71
N PHE A 149 11.35 19.58 -4.46
CA PHE A 149 10.67 19.44 -3.17
C PHE A 149 11.66 19.04 -2.07
N PRO A 150 11.34 19.31 -0.79
CA PRO A 150 12.12 18.81 0.34
C PRO A 150 12.36 17.30 0.26
N TRP A 151 13.53 16.84 0.69
CA TRP A 151 13.88 15.42 0.66
C TRP A 151 14.28 14.92 2.07
N PRO A 152 13.69 13.82 2.56
CA PRO A 152 12.50 13.13 2.03
C PRO A 152 11.21 13.91 2.33
N ILE A 153 10.27 13.94 1.38
CA ILE A 153 8.90 14.45 1.59
C ILE A 153 7.97 13.27 1.84
N SER A 154 6.99 13.44 2.74
CA SER A 154 5.94 12.43 2.95
C SER A 154 4.84 12.54 1.89
N LEU A 155 4.10 11.46 1.65
CA LEU A 155 3.01 11.43 0.69
C LEU A 155 1.97 12.53 0.96
N THR A 156 1.52 12.67 2.21
CA THR A 156 0.55 13.73 2.59
C THR A 156 1.09 15.13 2.33
N LYS A 157 2.35 15.41 2.67
CA LYS A 157 2.94 16.74 2.38
C LYS A 157 3.08 16.99 0.88
N LEU A 158 3.37 15.96 0.09
CA LEU A 158 3.48 16.06 -1.36
C LEU A 158 2.10 16.34 -1.97
N ILE A 159 1.06 15.63 -1.52
CA ILE A 159 -0.33 15.85 -1.96
C ILE A 159 -0.81 17.25 -1.57
N GLU A 160 -0.57 17.68 -0.33
CA GLU A 160 -0.90 19.03 0.14
C GLU A 160 -0.21 20.11 -0.71
N SER A 161 1.08 19.91 -1.02
CA SER A 161 1.87 20.88 -1.77
C SER A 161 1.46 21.01 -3.25
N ILE A 162 1.05 19.91 -3.88
CA ILE A 162 0.73 19.88 -5.32
C ILE A 162 -0.76 20.06 -5.59
N LEU A 163 -1.61 19.40 -4.80
CA LEU A 163 -3.07 19.36 -5.01
C LEU A 163 -3.83 20.28 -4.08
N HIS A 164 -3.14 20.97 -3.14
CA HIS A 164 -3.76 21.83 -2.13
C HIS A 164 -4.86 21.11 -1.34
N HIS A 165 -4.65 19.81 -1.10
CA HIS A 165 -5.60 18.92 -0.48
C HIS A 165 -4.97 18.24 0.74
N ASP A 166 -5.64 18.33 1.88
CA ASP A 166 -5.21 17.70 3.13
C ASP A 166 -5.76 16.28 3.20
N VAL A 167 -4.90 15.30 2.89
CA VAL A 167 -5.18 13.89 3.13
C VAL A 167 -4.88 13.65 4.61
N GLY A 168 -5.93 13.48 5.42
CA GLY A 168 -5.83 13.42 6.88
C GLY A 168 -4.93 12.31 7.45
N GLY A 169 -5.18 11.93 8.72
CA GLY A 169 -4.27 11.07 9.49
C GLY A 169 -3.95 9.71 8.85
N HIS A 170 -2.68 9.28 8.98
CA HIS A 170 -2.18 7.97 8.57
C HIS A 170 -2.39 6.90 9.64
N PHE A 171 -2.66 5.66 9.23
CA PHE A 171 -2.64 4.48 10.10
C PHE A 171 -1.28 3.76 10.05
N THR A 172 -0.17 4.46 10.35
CA THR A 172 1.19 3.91 10.20
C THR A 172 1.52 2.75 11.16
N PHE A 173 0.78 2.60 12.26
CA PHE A 173 1.05 1.59 13.29
C PHE A 173 -0.23 0.86 13.71
N SER A 174 -0.94 0.30 12.74
CA SER A 174 -2.11 -0.55 13.01
C SER A 174 -1.75 -2.04 13.08
N GLN A 175 -2.61 -2.85 13.69
CA GLN A 175 -2.48 -4.32 13.65
C GLN A 175 -2.98 -4.82 12.29
N TRP A 176 -2.12 -4.75 11.28
CA TRP A 176 -2.43 -5.19 9.92
C TRP A 176 -2.47 -6.73 9.78
N ASP A 177 -1.88 -7.45 10.74
CA ASP A 177 -1.96 -8.92 10.85
C ASP A 177 -3.31 -9.41 11.43
N ALA A 178 -4.12 -8.53 12.02
CA ALA A 178 -5.41 -8.89 12.56
C ALA A 178 -6.39 -9.29 11.45
N ARG A 179 -7.22 -10.31 11.71
CA ARG A 179 -8.34 -10.70 10.85
C ARG A 179 -9.60 -10.92 11.69
N PRO A 180 -10.78 -10.37 11.29
CA PRO A 180 -10.98 -9.46 10.15
C PRO A 180 -10.35 -8.07 10.39
N LEU A 181 -9.98 -7.37 9.32
CA LEU A 181 -9.60 -5.95 9.42
C LEU A 181 -10.83 -5.10 9.78
N SER A 182 -10.63 -4.06 10.59
CA SER A 182 -11.69 -3.09 10.90
C SER A 182 -12.14 -2.31 9.66
N GLU A 183 -13.32 -1.69 9.68
CA GLU A 183 -13.77 -0.83 8.56
C GLU A 183 -12.77 0.28 8.25
N ARG A 184 -12.15 0.90 9.26
CA ARG A 184 -11.14 1.95 9.07
C ARG A 184 -9.83 1.49 8.46
N GLN A 185 -9.51 0.19 8.53
CA GLN A 185 -8.35 -0.42 7.86
C GLN A 185 -8.67 -0.83 6.42
N ARG A 186 -9.93 -0.70 5.98
CA ARG A 186 -10.40 -0.99 4.62
C ARG A 186 -10.72 0.28 3.83
N PHE A 187 -10.38 1.46 4.39
CA PHE A 187 -10.50 2.78 3.76
C PHE A 187 -9.14 3.23 3.25
#